data_AF-A0A974BD35-F1
#
_entry.id   AF-A0A974BD35-F1
#
_cell.length_a   1.000
_cell.length_b   1.000
_cell.length_c   1.000
_cell.angle_alpha   90.00
_cell.angle_beta   90.00
_cell.angle_gamma   90.00
#
_symmetry.space_group_name_H-M   'P 1'
#
loop_
_entity.id
_entity.type
_entity.pdbx_description
1 polymer ?
#
loop_
_entity_poly.entity_id
_entity_poly.type
_entity_poly.pdbx_seq_one_letter_code
_entity_poly.pdbx_strand_id
1 'polypeptide(L)'
;ERSTLCQANQICDQSSDLVVHEQLQTREKPYKCLECEKSFSRSSTLVTHWRIHTGERPYTCGECGKSFNQSSNLLTHQKFH
;
A
#
# COMPACT_ATOMS: atom_id res chain seq x y z
N GLU A 1 -20.03 -4.99 -4.94
CA GLU A 1 -18.90 -5.78 -5.47
C GLU A 1 -17.61 -5.00 -5.27
N ARG A 2 -16.86 -5.26 -4.17
CA ARG A 2 -15.60 -4.58 -3.86
C ARG A 2 -14.44 -5.43 -4.38
N SER A 3 -14.03 -5.17 -5.60
CA SER A 3 -12.81 -5.75 -6.18
C SER A 3 -12.20 -4.76 -7.15
N THR A 4 -11.64 -3.67 -6.63
CA THR A 4 -10.66 -2.89 -7.39
C THR A 4 -9.29 -3.48 -7.09
N LEU A 5 -9.02 -4.48 -7.93
CA LEU A 5 -7.77 -5.15 -8.19
C LEU A 5 -6.58 -4.19 -8.13
N CYS A 6 -5.51 -4.67 -7.49
CA CYS A 6 -4.15 -4.19 -7.67
C CYS A 6 -3.82 -4.21 -9.17
N GLN A 7 -4.00 -3.09 -9.88
CA GLN A 7 -3.60 -2.98 -11.27
C GLN A 7 -2.09 -2.71 -11.30
N ALA A 8 -1.35 -3.76 -11.61
CA ALA A 8 0.02 -3.67 -12.08
C ALA A 8 0.06 -2.83 -13.36
N ASN A 9 1.04 -1.91 -13.43
CA ASN A 9 1.55 -1.23 -14.61
C ASN A 9 0.85 -1.55 -15.95
N GLN A 10 -0.01 -0.64 -16.41
CA GLN A 10 -0.32 -0.51 -17.82
C GLN A 10 0.86 0.16 -18.52
N ILE A 11 1.78 -0.65 -19.01
CA ILE A 11 2.62 -0.27 -20.15
C ILE A 11 2.05 -1.03 -21.34
N CYS A 12 1.20 -0.36 -22.11
CA CYS A 12 0.78 -0.84 -23.42
C CYS A 12 1.56 -0.04 -24.46
N ASP A 13 2.57 -0.68 -25.03
CA ASP A 13 3.38 -0.17 -26.12
C ASP A 13 2.56 -0.16 -27.42
N GLN A 14 2.29 1.04 -27.95
CA GLN A 14 2.22 1.28 -29.39
C GLN A 14 2.22 2.80 -29.66
N SER A 15 3.06 3.19 -30.62
CA SER A 15 3.18 4.51 -31.26
C SER A 15 4.30 5.40 -30.73
N SER A 16 5.40 5.30 -31.46
CA SER A 16 6.48 6.26 -31.60
C SER A 16 5.97 7.70 -31.75
N ASP A 17 6.78 8.62 -31.25
CA ASP A 17 6.75 10.07 -31.45
C ASP A 17 5.90 10.92 -30.50
N LEU A 18 6.67 11.66 -29.68
CA LEU A 18 6.38 12.95 -29.07
C LEU A 18 5.76 12.98 -27.66
N VAL A 19 6.60 13.53 -26.77
CA VAL A 19 6.28 14.20 -25.50
C VAL A 19 6.09 13.33 -24.26
N VAL A 20 7.18 12.75 -23.74
CA VAL A 20 7.42 12.82 -22.28
C VAL A 20 8.94 12.89 -22.00
N HIS A 21 9.62 13.94 -22.45
CA HIS A 21 10.95 14.28 -21.92
C HIS A 21 10.86 15.08 -20.60
N GLU A 22 9.75 15.02 -19.86
CA GLU A 22 9.58 15.82 -18.64
C GLU A 22 9.06 15.06 -17.42
N GLN A 23 9.30 13.74 -17.35
CA GLN A 23 9.16 13.00 -16.08
C GLN A 23 10.44 12.27 -15.70
N LEU A 24 11.57 12.97 -15.77
CA LEU A 24 12.70 12.66 -14.90
C LEU A 24 12.39 13.18 -13.47
N GLN A 25 11.46 12.50 -12.78
CA GLN A 25 11.34 12.56 -11.32
C GLN A 25 11.37 11.16 -10.67
N THR A 26 12.34 10.35 -11.08
CA THR A 26 13.42 9.83 -10.21
C THR A 26 13.11 9.42 -8.76
N ARG A 27 11.97 8.79 -8.44
CA ARG A 27 11.84 7.77 -7.36
C ARG A 27 10.64 6.87 -7.65
N GLU A 28 10.84 5.90 -8.53
CA GLU A 28 9.81 4.95 -8.94
C GLU A 28 9.26 4.17 -7.73
N LYS A 29 8.16 4.69 -7.19
CA LYS A 29 7.31 4.02 -6.25
C LYS A 29 6.05 3.63 -7.03
N PRO A 30 6.07 2.49 -7.74
CA PRO A 30 5.01 2.14 -8.69
C PRO A 30 3.65 1.93 -8.01
N TYR A 31 3.63 1.78 -6.68
CA TYR A 31 2.42 1.51 -5.92
C TYR A 31 1.89 2.81 -5.30
N LYS A 32 0.97 3.49 -5.99
CA LYS A 32 0.31 4.72 -5.50
C LYS A 32 -1.02 4.41 -4.83
N CYS A 33 -1.25 5.01 -3.66
CA CYS A 33 -2.57 5.07 -3.04
C CYS A 33 -3.37 6.20 -3.69
N LEU A 34 -4.54 5.90 -4.25
CA LEU A 34 -5.36 6.91 -4.93
C LEU A 34 -6.17 7.78 -3.96
N GLU A 35 -6.37 7.33 -2.72
CA GLU A 35 -7.15 8.05 -1.71
C GLU A 35 -6.36 9.21 -1.07
N CYS A 36 -5.04 9.09 -0.94
CA CYS A 36 -4.18 10.11 -0.33
C CYS A 36 -2.90 10.40 -1.11
N GLU A 37 -2.83 9.93 -2.35
CA GLU A 37 -1.73 10.12 -3.29
C GLU A 37 -0.33 9.67 -2.83
N LYS A 38 -0.23 8.93 -1.72
CA LYS A 38 1.04 8.40 -1.23
C LYS A 38 1.55 7.27 -2.12
N SER A 39 2.81 7.34 -2.51
CA SER A 39 3.47 6.28 -3.26
C SER A 39 4.37 5.41 -2.37
N PHE A 40 4.40 4.10 -2.68
CA PHE A 40 5.17 3.05 -2.01
C PHE A 40 6.05 2.29 -3.00
N SER A 41 7.22 1.85 -2.54
CA SER A 41 8.15 1.04 -3.35
C SER A 41 7.75 -0.43 -3.46
N ARG A 42 6.84 -0.90 -2.58
CA ARG A 42 6.39 -2.30 -2.53
C ARG A 42 4.87 -2.38 -2.43
N SER A 43 4.28 -3.33 -3.16
CA SER A 43 2.83 -3.61 -3.13
C SER A 43 2.36 -3.97 -1.72
N SER A 44 3.14 -4.78 -0.99
CA SER A 44 2.84 -5.16 0.39
C SER A 44 2.68 -3.96 1.31
N THR A 45 3.47 -2.89 1.10
CA THR A 45 3.39 -1.66 1.89
C THR A 45 2.18 -0.81 1.51
N LEU A 46 1.80 -0.81 0.23
CA LEU A 46 0.54 -0.18 -0.20
C LEU A 46 -0.68 -0.91 0.40
N VAL A 47 -0.68 -2.24 0.41
CA VAL A 47 -1.77 -3.05 0.98
C VAL A 47 -1.91 -2.82 2.49
N THR A 48 -0.80 -2.81 3.24
CA THR A 48 -0.87 -2.50 4.68
C THR A 48 -1.26 -1.05 4.93
N HIS A 49 -0.85 -0.12 4.06
CA HIS A 49 -1.30 1.27 4.11
C HIS A 49 -2.80 1.41 3.86
N TRP A 50 -3.38 0.65 2.93
CA TRP A 50 -4.80 0.72 2.62
C TRP A 50 -5.70 0.38 3.83
N ARG A 51 -5.20 -0.44 4.76
CA ARG A 51 -5.87 -0.73 6.05
C ARG A 51 -6.11 0.52 6.92
N ILE A 52 -5.37 1.61 6.69
CA ILE A 52 -5.59 2.89 7.36
C ILE A 52 -6.88 3.56 6.86
N HIS A 53 -7.18 3.43 5.57
CA HIS A 53 -8.40 3.97 4.97
C HIS A 53 -9.64 3.13 5.30
N THR A 54 -9.49 1.80 5.32
CA THR A 54 -10.60 0.90 5.65
C THR A 54 -10.84 0.73 7.14
N GLY A 55 -9.85 1.09 7.98
CA GLY A 55 -9.89 0.84 9.42
C GLY A 55 -9.72 -0.63 9.80
N GLU A 56 -9.35 -1.50 8.86
CA GLU A 56 -9.17 -2.94 9.13
C GLU A 56 -7.98 -3.19 10.06
N ARG A 57 -8.23 -3.96 11.12
CA ARG A 57 -7.23 -4.33 12.13
C ARG A 57 -7.28 -5.84 12.36
N PRO A 58 -6.76 -6.65 11.42
CA PRO A 58 -6.90 -8.10 11.44
C PRO A 58 -6.09 -8.78 12.56
N TYR A 59 -5.14 -8.08 13.19
CA TYR A 59 -4.28 -8.66 14.21
C TYR A 59 -4.75 -8.26 15.60
N THR A 60 -5.45 -9.16 16.29
CA THR A 60 -5.97 -8.91 17.64
C THR A 60 -5.12 -9.61 18.70
N CYS A 61 -4.79 -8.89 19.77
CA CYS A 61 -4.14 -9.46 20.94
C CYS A 61 -5.12 -10.31 21.73
N GLY A 62 -4.77 -11.58 21.96
CA GLY A 62 -5.62 -12.50 22.73
C GLY A 62 -5.72 -12.16 24.23
N GLU A 63 -4.73 -11.44 24.79
CA GLU A 63 -4.68 -11.14 26.22
C GLU A 63 -5.53 -9.92 26.61
N CYS A 64 -5.47 -8.84 25.82
CA CYS A 64 -6.19 -7.60 26.12
C CYS A 64 -7.21 -7.16 25.06
N GLY A 65 -7.38 -7.93 23.99
CA GLY A 65 -8.34 -7.63 22.92
C GLY A 65 -7.96 -6.45 22.01
N LYS A 66 -6.77 -5.84 22.17
CA LYS A 66 -6.34 -4.73 21.31
C LYS A 66 -6.04 -5.20 19.89
N SER A 67 -6.55 -4.49 18.88
CA SER A 67 -6.33 -4.82 17.46
C SER A 67 -5.34 -3.88 16.76
N PHE A 68 -4.57 -4.43 15.83
CA PHE A 68 -3.50 -3.79 15.07
C PHE A 68 -3.65 -4.03 13.57
N ASN A 69 -3.17 -3.08 12.77
CA ASN A 69 -3.19 -3.15 11.30
C ASN A 69 -1.99 -3.92 10.71
N GLN A 70 -0.95 -4.17 11.50
CA GLN A 70 0.29 -4.87 11.13
C GLN A 70 0.67 -5.89 12.20
N SER A 71 1.20 -7.04 11.78
CA SER A 71 1.62 -8.13 12.67
C SER A 71 2.83 -7.75 13.52
N SER A 72 3.78 -7.00 12.97
CA SER A 72 4.94 -6.46 13.70
C SER A 72 4.53 -5.61 14.92
N ASN A 73 3.46 -4.83 14.77
CA ASN A 73 2.91 -4.00 15.84
C ASN A 73 2.27 -4.87 16.93
N LEU A 74 1.52 -5.92 16.56
CA LEU A 74 0.98 -6.89 17.53
C LEU A 74 2.11 -7.60 18.27
N LEU A 75 3.12 -8.11 17.56
CA LEU A 75 4.26 -8.79 18.17
C LEU A 75 5.03 -7.89 19.14
N THR A 76 5.25 -6.63 18.77
CA THR A 76 5.92 -5.66 19.64
C THR A 76 5.06 -5.35 20.86
N HIS A 77 3.76 -5.20 20.69
CA HIS A 77 2.83 -5.01 21.79
C HIS A 77 2.83 -6.20 22.77
N GLN A 78 2.82 -7.44 22.26
CA GLN A 78 2.86 -8.64 23.09
C GLN A 78 4.16 -8.80 23.89
N LYS A 79 5.27 -8.21 23.45
CA LYS A 79 6.53 -8.24 24.22
C LYS A 79 6.47 -7.45 25.53
N PHE A 80 5.54 -6.50 25.65
CA PHE A 80 5.39 -5.63 26.82
C PHE A 80 4.11 -5.93 27.60
N HIS A 81 3.42 -7.01 27.26
CA HIS A 81 2.50 -7.67 28.18
C HIS A 81 3.32 -8.35 29.29
#